data_AF-A0A2G9TL84-F1
#
_entry.id   AF-A0A2G9TL84-F1
#
_cell.length_a   1.000
_cell.length_b   1.000
_cell.length_c   1.000
_cell.angle_alpha   90.00
_cell.angle_beta   90.00
_cell.angle_gamma   90.00
#
_symmetry.space_group_name_H-M   'P 1'
#
loop_
_entity.id
_entity.type
_entity.pdbx_description
1 polymer ?
#
loop_
_entity_poly.entity_id
_entity_poly.type
_entity_poly.pdbx_seq_one_letter_code
_entity_poly.pdbx_strand_id
1 'polypeptide(L)'
;MATETRTLMCLNCQKKMNVEVKVNKDKKPLETDGTGFTAGQSCSLMNLICDAEVPSDAPICKECSDQLLVDMDQQLKLLEDDCAAYRQLVDYLKEKHSNADLASYKQTLRNLKAEESALRAQFDQLCTEEARLDAELMEKKAALEEKTEEEASRWRQFRDNHRRLLDLDEKTRHADAELRYAAEQHRRLANTNALDLVFNIWVDPADGII
;
A
#
# COMPACT_ATOMS: atom_id res chain seq x y z
N MET A 1 45.91 -40.52 -68.82
CA MET A 1 45.24 -39.94 -67.63
C MET A 1 43.83 -40.52 -67.61
N ALA A 2 43.41 -41.17 -66.52
CA ALA A 2 42.10 -41.81 -66.45
C ALA A 2 41.09 -40.82 -65.85
N THR A 3 40.07 -40.45 -66.63
CA THR A 3 38.91 -39.69 -66.16
C THR A 3 37.86 -40.70 -65.71
N GLU A 4 37.56 -40.74 -64.40
CA GLU A 4 36.42 -41.49 -63.88
C GLU A 4 35.18 -40.59 -63.90
N THR A 5 34.14 -41.02 -64.62
CA THR A 5 32.81 -40.43 -64.53
C THR A 5 32.09 -41.06 -63.33
N ARG A 6 31.88 -40.27 -62.28
CA ARG A 6 31.10 -40.69 -61.11
C ARG A 6 29.69 -40.15 -61.24
N THR A 7 28.70 -41.04 -61.17
CA THR A 7 27.29 -40.64 -61.08
C THR A 7 26.97 -40.31 -59.64
N LEU A 8 26.78 -39.03 -59.34
CA LEU A 8 26.40 -38.52 -58.03
C LEU A 8 24.97 -37.98 -58.10
N MET A 9 24.29 -37.89 -56.96
CA MET A 9 22.92 -37.36 -56.87
C MET A 9 22.97 -35.93 -56.35
N CYS A 10 22.23 -35.02 -56.99
CA CYS A 10 22.07 -33.66 -56.48
C CYS A 10 21.40 -33.69 -55.10
N LEU A 11 21.98 -33.01 -54.11
CA LEU A 11 21.44 -32.96 -52.75
C LEU A 11 20.02 -32.37 -52.68
N ASN A 12 19.72 -31.36 -53.50
CA ASN A 12 18.46 -30.62 -53.44
C ASN A 12 17.32 -31.27 -54.25
N CYS A 13 17.59 -31.70 -55.50
CA CYS A 13 16.56 -32.23 -56.41
C CYS A 13 16.67 -33.73 -56.70
N GLN A 14 17.66 -34.43 -56.13
CA GLN A 14 17.92 -35.85 -56.34
C GLN A 14 18.09 -36.27 -57.82
N LYS A 15 18.35 -35.32 -58.73
CA LYS A 15 18.67 -35.64 -60.13
C LYS A 15 20.07 -36.24 -60.23
N LYS A 16 20.23 -37.24 -61.12
CA LYS A 16 21.53 -37.85 -61.44
C LYS A 16 22.42 -36.82 -62.14
N MET A 17 23.63 -36.66 -61.62
CA MET A 17 24.67 -35.82 -62.19
C MET A 17 25.89 -36.66 -62.53
N ASN A 18 26.44 -36.46 -63.71
CA ASN A 18 27.73 -37.04 -64.09
C ASN A 18 28.80 -36.00 -63.79
N VAL A 19 29.64 -36.28 -62.78
CA VAL A 19 30.75 -35.41 -62.41
C VAL A 19 32.05 -36.07 -62.87
N GLU A 20 32.84 -35.33 -63.65
CA GLU A 20 34.18 -35.76 -64.06
C GLU A 20 35.17 -35.43 -62.94
N VAL A 21 35.70 -36.46 -62.27
CA VAL A 21 36.67 -36.27 -61.19
C VAL A 21 38.07 -36.55 -61.72
N LYS A 22 38.97 -35.56 -61.64
CA LYS A 22 40.40 -35.73 -61.92
C LYS A 22 41.09 -36.30 -60.68
N VAL A 23 41.47 -37.58 -60.72
CA VAL A 23 42.22 -38.22 -59.62
C VAL A 23 43.71 -37.88 -59.75
N ASN A 24 44.25 -37.09 -58.81
CA ASN A 24 45.70 -36.93 -58.62
C ASN A 24 46.23 -38.11 -57.79
N LYS A 25 47.30 -38.76 -58.27
CA LYS A 25 47.75 -40.08 -57.78
C LYS A 25 48.58 -40.08 -56.49
N ASP A 26 48.79 -38.93 -55.84
CA ASP A 26 49.65 -38.84 -54.67
C ASP A 26 48.94 -38.13 -53.51
N LYS A 27 48.18 -38.90 -52.72
CA LYS A 27 48.11 -38.82 -51.24
C LYS A 27 47.15 -39.89 -50.67
N LYS A 28 47.59 -40.50 -49.56
CA LYS A 28 46.96 -41.61 -48.82
C LYS A 28 45.50 -41.33 -48.42
N PRO A 29 44.67 -42.37 -48.30
CA PRO A 29 43.28 -42.24 -47.87
C PRO A 29 43.26 -41.91 -46.37
N LEU A 30 42.70 -40.75 -46.04
CA LEU A 30 42.24 -40.46 -44.69
C LEU A 30 40.79 -40.94 -44.62
N GLU A 31 40.52 -41.86 -43.71
CA GLU A 31 39.17 -42.35 -43.46
C GLU A 31 38.28 -41.18 -43.04
N THR A 32 37.21 -40.96 -43.80
CA THR A 32 36.06 -40.17 -43.36
C THR A 32 34.99 -41.16 -42.97
N ASP A 33 34.78 -41.25 -41.66
CA ASP A 33 33.69 -41.96 -41.02
C ASP A 33 32.35 -41.72 -41.74
N GLY A 34 31.60 -42.81 -41.86
CA GLY A 34 30.24 -42.78 -42.35
C GLY A 34 29.34 -42.02 -41.40
N THR A 35 28.95 -40.82 -41.79
CA THR A 35 27.65 -40.26 -41.40
C THR A 35 26.67 -40.49 -42.54
N GLY A 36 25.65 -41.28 -42.23
CA GLY A 36 24.67 -41.81 -43.17
C GLY A 36 24.08 -40.73 -44.07
N PHE A 37 24.14 -40.99 -45.36
CA PHE A 37 23.31 -40.34 -46.36
C PHE A 37 21.85 -40.59 -45.94
N THR A 38 21.16 -39.56 -45.43
CA THR A 38 19.71 -39.59 -45.24
C THR A 38 19.07 -39.61 -46.63
N ALA A 39 19.09 -40.78 -47.27
CA ALA A 39 18.38 -41.05 -48.49
C ALA A 39 16.87 -40.96 -48.19
N GLY A 40 16.24 -39.86 -48.61
CA GLY A 40 14.78 -39.74 -48.60
C GLY A 40 14.20 -38.40 -48.14
N GLN A 41 14.99 -37.46 -47.63
CA GLN A 41 14.48 -36.14 -47.24
C GLN A 41 14.97 -35.06 -48.20
N SER A 42 14.04 -34.46 -48.95
CA SER A 42 14.28 -33.21 -49.67
C SER A 42 14.38 -32.08 -48.66
N CYS A 43 15.58 -31.79 -48.18
CA CYS A 43 15.83 -30.60 -47.36
C CYS A 43 15.91 -29.39 -48.28
N SER A 44 15.19 -28.31 -47.96
CA SER A 44 15.36 -27.03 -48.67
C SER A 44 16.80 -26.56 -48.45
N LEU A 45 17.58 -26.57 -49.53
CA LEU A 45 19.00 -26.15 -49.54
C LEU A 45 19.21 -24.80 -48.84
N MET A 46 18.23 -23.91 -48.98
CA MET A 46 18.13 -22.60 -48.35
C MET A 46 18.20 -22.66 -46.82
N ASN A 47 17.38 -23.49 -46.18
CA ASN A 47 17.34 -23.62 -44.71
C ASN A 47 18.63 -24.24 -44.18
N LEU A 48 19.17 -25.21 -44.93
CA LEU A 48 20.40 -25.91 -44.58
C LEU A 48 21.63 -24.99 -44.56
N ILE A 49 21.66 -23.97 -45.44
CA ILE A 49 22.72 -22.95 -45.49
C ILE A 49 22.54 -21.91 -44.37
N CYS A 50 21.30 -21.50 -44.07
CA CYS A 50 21.00 -20.58 -42.97
C CYS A 50 21.41 -21.12 -41.60
N ASP A 51 21.32 -22.44 -41.39
CA ASP A 51 21.63 -23.09 -40.11
C ASP A 51 23.13 -23.43 -39.94
N ALA A 52 23.98 -23.08 -40.91
CA ALA A 52 25.45 -23.17 -40.88
C ALA A 52 26.09 -24.56 -40.61
N GLU A 53 25.34 -25.66 -40.68
CA GLU A 53 25.80 -27.02 -40.32
C GLU A 53 26.24 -27.92 -41.50
N VAL A 54 26.51 -27.39 -42.70
CA VAL A 54 26.78 -28.24 -43.88
C VAL A 54 28.25 -28.25 -44.31
N PRO A 55 28.90 -29.42 -44.41
CA PRO A 55 30.18 -29.54 -45.12
C PRO A 55 29.97 -29.23 -46.61
N SER A 56 30.69 -28.20 -47.08
CA SER A 56 30.69 -27.59 -48.41
C SER A 56 30.85 -28.53 -49.64
N ASP A 57 31.03 -29.82 -49.44
CA ASP A 57 31.48 -30.77 -50.46
C ASP A 57 30.34 -31.56 -51.13
N ALA A 58 29.08 -31.27 -50.80
CA ALA A 58 27.93 -31.96 -51.39
C ALA A 58 27.64 -31.47 -52.83
N PRO A 59 27.49 -32.38 -53.81
CA PRO A 59 27.27 -32.00 -55.20
C PRO A 59 25.84 -31.47 -55.43
N ILE A 60 25.75 -30.30 -56.06
CA ILE A 60 24.49 -29.62 -56.44
C ILE A 60 24.48 -29.40 -57.95
N CYS A 61 23.34 -29.57 -58.60
CA CYS A 61 23.21 -29.31 -60.03
C CYS A 61 23.13 -27.81 -60.34
N LYS A 62 23.52 -27.41 -61.56
CA LYS A 62 23.49 -26.00 -61.99
C LYS A 62 22.13 -25.35 -61.77
N GLU A 63 21.04 -26.03 -62.16
CA GLU A 63 19.67 -25.55 -61.95
C GLU A 63 19.35 -25.26 -60.47
N CYS A 64 19.80 -26.10 -59.55
CA CYS A 64 19.59 -25.89 -58.10
C CYS A 64 20.51 -24.83 -57.51
N SER A 65 21.73 -24.68 -58.05
CA SER A 65 22.63 -23.59 -57.67
C SER A 65 22.08 -22.23 -58.14
N ASP A 66 21.56 -22.18 -59.37
CA ASP A 66 20.98 -20.96 -59.95
C ASP A 66 19.72 -20.56 -59.18
N GLN A 67 18.85 -21.53 -58.83
CA GLN A 67 17.67 -21.27 -58.00
C GLN A 67 18.04 -20.78 -56.59
N LEU A 68 19.06 -21.37 -55.96
CA LEU A 68 19.53 -20.92 -54.65
C LEU A 68 20.01 -19.46 -54.68
N LEU A 69 20.76 -19.08 -55.72
CA LEU A 69 21.22 -17.69 -55.88
C LEU A 69 20.04 -16.73 -56.04
N VAL A 70 19.01 -17.12 -56.80
CA VAL A 70 17.77 -16.33 -56.93
C VAL A 70 17.06 -16.18 -55.58
N ASP A 71 16.94 -17.27 -54.82
CA ASP A 71 16.28 -17.26 -53.50
C ASP A 71 17.07 -16.40 -52.49
N MET A 72 18.40 -16.47 -52.51
CA MET A 72 19.31 -15.62 -51.72
C MET A 72 19.14 -14.13 -52.07
N ASP A 73 19.13 -13.80 -53.37
CA ASP A 73 18.92 -12.44 -53.84
C ASP A 73 17.54 -11.90 -53.45
N GLN A 74 16.51 -12.77 -53.43
CA GLN A 74 15.18 -12.40 -52.97
C GLN A 74 15.15 -12.13 -51.46
N GLN A 75 15.85 -12.93 -50.65
CA GLN A 75 15.97 -12.67 -49.21
C GLN A 75 16.77 -11.42 -48.89
N LEU A 76 17.85 -11.15 -49.63
CA LEU A 76 18.60 -9.91 -49.49
C LEU A 76 17.72 -8.69 -49.77
N LYS A 77 16.91 -8.72 -50.83
CA LYS A 77 15.95 -7.63 -51.13
C LYS A 77 14.94 -7.42 -50.02
N LEU A 78 14.36 -8.49 -49.47
CA LEU A 78 13.42 -8.37 -48.34
C LEU A 78 14.08 -7.74 -47.11
N LEU A 79 15.30 -8.14 -46.78
CA LEU A 79 16.06 -7.57 -45.67
C LEU A 79 16.46 -6.10 -45.93
N GLU A 80 16.77 -5.75 -47.17
CA GLU A 80 17.04 -4.37 -47.59
C GLU A 80 15.81 -3.48 -47.45
N ASP A 81 14.63 -3.99 -47.86
CA ASP A 81 13.34 -3.32 -47.71
C ASP A 81 12.96 -3.15 -46.23
N ASP A 82 13.13 -4.18 -45.41
CA ASP A 82 12.91 -4.11 -43.96
C ASP A 82 13.85 -3.10 -43.31
N CYS A 83 15.14 -3.12 -43.67
CA CYS A 83 16.11 -2.14 -43.20
C CYS A 83 15.72 -0.72 -43.62
N ALA A 84 15.22 -0.53 -44.84
CA ALA A 84 14.75 0.75 -45.31
C ALA A 84 13.52 1.22 -44.51
N ALA A 85 12.56 0.34 -44.23
CA ALA A 85 11.38 0.63 -43.42
C ALA A 85 11.76 1.01 -41.97
N TYR A 86 12.68 0.26 -41.33
CA TYR A 86 13.16 0.60 -39.99
C TYR A 86 13.89 1.94 -39.96
N ARG A 87 14.71 2.25 -40.96
CA ARG A 87 15.37 3.56 -41.07
C ARG A 87 14.35 4.68 -41.19
N GLN A 88 13.33 4.51 -42.04
CA GLN A 88 12.23 5.49 -42.17
C GLN A 88 11.48 5.70 -40.86
N LEU A 89 11.18 4.64 -40.12
CA LEU A 89 10.55 4.73 -38.79
C LEU A 89 11.44 5.48 -37.80
N VAL A 90 12.73 5.19 -37.77
CA VAL A 90 13.70 5.87 -36.90
C VAL A 90 13.78 7.36 -37.25
N ASP A 91 13.82 7.71 -38.52
CA ASP A 91 13.91 9.10 -38.95
C ASP A 91 12.60 9.85 -38.69
N TYR A 92 11.44 9.22 -38.91
CA TYR A 92 10.14 9.74 -38.49
C TYR A 92 10.09 10.03 -36.98
N LEU A 93 10.60 9.12 -36.15
CA LEU A 93 10.65 9.30 -34.70
C LEU A 93 11.60 10.44 -34.30
N LYS A 94 12.75 10.59 -34.97
CA LYS A 94 13.69 11.71 -34.73
C LYS A 94 13.09 13.06 -35.13
N GLU A 95 12.34 13.11 -36.23
CA GLU A 95 11.66 14.33 -36.69
C GLU A 95 10.52 14.71 -35.75
N LYS A 96 9.69 13.74 -35.34
CA LYS A 96 8.57 13.97 -34.42
C LYS A 96 9.02 14.24 -32.99
N HIS A 97 10.10 13.62 -32.53
CA HIS A 97 10.68 13.80 -31.22
C HIS A 97 12.06 14.42 -31.35
N SER A 98 12.10 15.67 -31.84
CA SER A 98 13.37 16.39 -31.93
C SER A 98 14.00 16.51 -30.53
N ASN A 99 15.33 16.43 -30.48
CA ASN A 99 16.08 16.55 -29.22
C ASN A 99 15.87 17.91 -28.50
N ALA A 100 15.22 18.89 -29.13
CA ALA A 100 14.87 20.17 -28.52
C ALA A 100 13.90 19.98 -27.33
N ASP A 101 12.98 19.02 -27.42
CA ASP A 101 12.02 18.75 -26.33
C ASP A 101 12.65 17.92 -25.20
N LEU A 102 13.75 17.22 -25.47
CA LEU A 102 14.42 16.37 -24.48
C LEU A 102 15.02 17.20 -23.32
N ALA A 103 15.50 18.42 -23.62
CA ALA A 103 15.99 19.35 -22.62
C ALA A 103 14.84 19.91 -21.75
N SER A 104 13.71 20.27 -22.37
CA SER A 104 12.54 20.76 -21.65
C SER A 104 11.93 19.66 -20.77
N TYR A 105 11.79 18.44 -21.28
CA TYR A 105 11.32 17.28 -20.49
C TYR A 105 12.27 16.93 -19.33
N LYS A 106 13.58 17.01 -19.53
CA LYS A 106 14.55 16.82 -18.42
C LYS A 106 14.39 17.90 -17.35
N GLN A 107 14.12 19.14 -17.75
CA GLN A 107 13.90 20.24 -16.81
C GLN A 107 12.58 20.09 -16.07
N THR A 108 11.47 19.75 -16.75
CA THR A 108 10.19 19.51 -16.08
C THR A 108 10.27 18.34 -15.11
N LEU A 109 10.98 17.27 -15.47
CA LEU A 109 11.18 16.11 -14.60
C LEU A 109 11.99 16.48 -13.35
N ARG A 110 13.00 17.35 -13.47
CA ARG A 110 13.72 17.89 -12.30
C ARG A 110 12.84 18.75 -11.41
N ASN A 111 12.04 19.64 -12.00
CA ASN A 111 11.13 20.50 -11.25
C ASN A 111 10.09 19.67 -10.50
N LEU A 112 9.46 18.69 -11.17
CA LEU A 112 8.48 17.79 -10.55
C LEU A 112 9.07 16.96 -9.42
N LYS A 113 10.30 16.47 -9.55
CA LYS A 113 10.99 15.77 -8.46
C LYS A 113 11.27 16.68 -7.25
N ALA A 114 11.64 17.94 -7.51
CA ALA A 114 11.85 18.91 -6.45
C ALA A 114 10.52 19.22 -5.72
N GLU A 115 9.45 19.43 -6.49
CA GLU A 115 8.09 19.63 -5.95
C GLU A 115 7.63 18.42 -5.15
N GLU A 116 7.76 17.20 -5.67
CA GLU A 116 7.41 15.97 -4.97
C GLU A 116 8.15 15.86 -3.62
N SER A 117 9.46 16.15 -3.62
CA SER A 117 10.25 16.12 -2.38
C SER A 117 9.81 17.18 -1.37
N ALA A 118 9.42 18.37 -1.84
CA ALA A 118 8.93 19.45 -0.99
C ALA A 118 7.54 19.13 -0.42
N LEU A 119 6.62 18.61 -1.23
CA LEU A 119 5.31 18.16 -0.78
C LEU A 119 5.43 17.02 0.23
N ARG A 120 6.35 16.09 0.00
CA ARG A 120 6.58 14.97 0.93
C ARG A 120 7.07 15.48 2.29
N ALA A 121 8.00 16.43 2.31
CA ALA A 121 8.45 17.04 3.55
C ALA A 121 7.32 17.78 4.29
N GLN A 122 6.44 18.49 3.57
CA GLN A 122 5.26 19.13 4.18
C GLN A 122 4.28 18.10 4.74
N PHE A 123 4.05 17.01 4.02
CA PHE A 123 3.18 15.92 4.49
C PHE A 123 3.73 15.29 5.77
N ASP A 124 5.03 14.99 5.82
CA ASP A 124 5.66 14.42 7.01
C ASP A 124 5.56 15.39 8.21
N GLN A 125 5.74 16.70 7.99
CA GLN A 125 5.52 17.72 9.02
C GLN A 125 4.07 17.70 9.55
N LEU A 126 3.09 17.70 8.66
CA LEU A 126 1.67 17.65 9.04
C LEU A 126 1.34 16.39 9.84
N CYS A 127 1.86 15.23 9.45
CA CYS A 127 1.67 14.00 10.22
C CYS A 127 2.27 14.09 11.63
N THR A 128 3.42 14.74 11.80
CA THR A 128 3.99 14.97 13.14
C THR A 128 3.17 15.94 13.98
N GLU A 129 2.61 16.98 13.36
CA GLU A 129 1.72 17.94 14.03
C GLU A 129 0.40 17.29 14.44
N GLU A 130 -0.20 16.49 13.56
CA GLU A 130 -1.42 15.72 13.84
C GLU A 130 -1.21 14.78 15.03
N ALA A 131 -0.13 13.99 15.03
CA ALA A 131 0.20 13.10 16.14
C ALA A 131 0.40 13.85 17.47
N ARG A 132 1.00 15.05 17.44
CA ARG A 132 1.14 15.91 18.62
C ARG A 132 -0.22 16.41 19.12
N LEU A 133 -1.07 16.89 18.20
CA LEU A 133 -2.40 17.39 18.54
C LEU A 133 -3.31 16.29 19.09
N ASP A 134 -3.22 15.08 18.54
CA ASP A 134 -3.96 13.92 19.05
C ASP A 134 -3.53 13.57 20.48
N ALA A 135 -2.22 13.59 20.77
CA ALA A 135 -1.71 13.36 22.11
C ALA A 135 -2.22 14.43 23.11
N GLU A 136 -2.16 15.71 22.73
CA GLU A 136 -2.69 16.81 23.53
C GLU A 136 -4.20 16.67 23.76
N LEU A 137 -4.95 16.30 22.72
CA LEU A 137 -6.39 16.12 22.80
C LEU A 137 -6.77 14.96 23.73
N MET A 138 -6.01 13.86 23.70
CA MET A 138 -6.20 12.74 24.63
C MET A 138 -5.90 13.14 26.07
N GLU A 139 -4.84 13.90 26.32
CA GLU A 139 -4.53 14.42 27.65
C GLU A 139 -5.65 15.34 28.17
N LYS A 140 -6.14 16.26 27.33
CA LYS A 140 -7.24 17.16 27.71
C LYS A 140 -8.54 16.42 27.99
N LYS A 141 -8.84 15.36 27.23
CA LYS A 141 -10.01 14.50 27.50
C LYS A 141 -9.89 13.79 28.84
N ALA A 142 -8.73 13.17 29.14
CA ALA A 142 -8.50 12.51 30.42
C ALA A 142 -8.60 13.49 31.60
N ALA A 143 -8.01 14.68 31.47
CA ALA A 143 -8.12 15.73 32.49
C ALA A 143 -9.56 16.23 32.68
N LEU A 144 -10.34 16.32 31.59
CA LEU A 144 -11.75 16.68 31.67
C LEU A 144 -12.55 15.60 32.41
N GLU A 145 -12.33 14.33 32.09
CA GLU A 145 -12.98 13.20 32.77
C GLU A 145 -12.70 13.23 34.28
N GLU A 146 -11.44 13.38 34.69
CA GLU A 146 -11.06 13.51 36.11
C GLU A 146 -11.79 14.68 36.79
N LYS A 147 -11.88 15.84 36.13
CA LYS A 147 -12.59 17.00 36.68
C LYS A 147 -14.09 16.76 36.80
N THR A 148 -14.71 16.08 35.84
CA THR A 148 -16.14 15.74 35.95
C THR A 148 -16.42 14.77 37.09
N GLU A 149 -15.51 13.82 37.38
CA GLU A 149 -15.62 12.91 38.52
C GLU A 149 -15.45 13.65 39.86
N GLU A 150 -14.46 14.56 39.94
CA GLU A 150 -14.26 15.44 41.10
C GLU A 150 -15.51 16.28 41.38
N GLU A 151 -16.09 16.90 40.34
CA GLU A 151 -17.31 17.69 40.46
C GLU A 151 -18.48 16.83 40.94
N ALA A 152 -18.68 15.64 40.37
CA ALA A 152 -19.73 14.72 40.80
C ALA A 152 -19.55 14.28 42.27
N SER A 153 -18.30 14.08 42.72
CA SER A 153 -17.98 13.80 44.12
C SER A 153 -18.31 14.98 45.03
N ARG A 154 -17.91 16.20 44.65
CA ARG A 154 -18.21 17.43 45.40
C ARG A 154 -19.72 17.67 45.49
N TRP A 155 -20.46 17.43 44.41
CA TRP A 155 -21.92 17.54 44.41
C TRP A 155 -22.59 16.54 45.37
N ARG A 156 -22.06 15.30 45.45
CA ARG A 156 -22.52 14.32 46.45
C ARG A 156 -22.30 14.83 47.88
N GLN A 157 -21.09 15.31 48.16
CA GLN A 157 -20.74 15.86 49.48
C GLN A 157 -21.60 17.07 49.85
N PHE A 158 -21.85 17.98 48.89
CA PHE A 158 -22.74 19.12 49.10
C PHE A 158 -24.15 18.68 49.48
N ARG A 159 -24.72 17.71 48.75
CA ARG A 159 -26.06 17.17 49.08
C ARG A 159 -26.11 16.50 50.46
N ASP A 160 -25.09 15.72 50.81
CA ASP A 160 -25.01 15.09 52.12
C ASP A 160 -24.87 16.11 53.25
N ASN A 161 -24.05 17.15 53.05
CA ASN A 161 -23.92 18.24 54.00
C ASN A 161 -25.24 19.01 54.16
N HIS A 162 -25.92 19.32 53.05
CA HIS A 162 -27.21 19.99 53.07
C HIS A 162 -28.26 19.17 53.83
N ARG A 163 -28.32 17.85 53.61
CA ARG A 163 -29.21 16.98 54.40
C ARG A 163 -28.89 17.04 55.89
N ARG A 164 -27.62 16.95 56.27
CA ARG A 164 -27.20 17.06 57.67
C ARG A 164 -27.57 18.40 58.30
N LEU A 165 -27.47 19.49 57.54
CA LEU A 165 -27.88 20.82 58.00
C LEU A 165 -29.37 20.86 58.31
N LEU A 166 -30.21 20.30 57.44
CA LEU A 166 -31.66 20.21 57.69
C LEU A 166 -31.97 19.36 58.93
N ASP A 167 -31.31 18.21 59.10
CA ASP A 167 -31.49 17.35 60.27
C ASP A 167 -31.11 18.07 61.57
N LEU A 168 -30.04 18.89 61.54
CA LEU A 168 -29.61 19.69 62.69
C LEU A 168 -30.56 20.85 62.98
N ASP A 169 -31.10 21.50 61.95
CA ASP A 169 -32.10 22.55 62.10
C ASP A 169 -33.38 22.00 62.75
N GLU A 170 -33.85 20.83 62.31
CA GLU A 170 -35.01 20.16 62.91
C GLU A 170 -34.76 19.79 64.38
N LYS A 171 -33.59 19.24 64.72
CA LYS A 171 -33.21 18.94 66.10
C LYS A 171 -33.14 20.20 66.97
N THR A 172 -32.64 21.29 66.41
CA THR A 172 -32.55 22.58 67.12
C THR A 172 -33.95 23.11 67.43
N ARG A 173 -34.87 23.07 66.45
CA ARG A 173 -36.28 23.46 66.64
C ARG A 173 -36.97 22.60 67.70
N HIS A 174 -36.69 21.30 67.73
CA HIS A 174 -37.22 20.40 68.75
C HIS A 174 -36.72 20.77 70.15
N ALA A 175 -35.40 20.95 70.30
CA ALA A 175 -34.80 21.35 71.58
C ALA A 175 -35.32 22.71 72.07
N ASP A 176 -35.50 23.68 71.15
CA ASP A 176 -36.09 24.97 71.48
C ASP A 176 -37.54 24.84 71.97
N ALA A 177 -38.34 23.95 71.36
CA ALA A 177 -39.70 23.69 71.79
C ALA A 177 -39.74 23.05 73.20
N GLU A 178 -38.86 22.08 73.46
CA GLU A 178 -38.70 21.46 74.79
C GLU A 178 -38.27 22.47 75.85
N LEU A 179 -37.31 23.33 75.52
CA LEU A 179 -36.85 24.40 76.41
C LEU A 179 -37.99 25.37 76.75
N ARG A 180 -38.78 25.79 75.76
CA ARG A 180 -39.96 26.66 75.98
C ARG A 180 -40.99 25.97 76.87
N TYR A 181 -41.26 24.69 76.63
CA TYR A 181 -42.19 23.92 77.44
C TYR A 181 -41.70 23.82 78.89
N ALA A 182 -40.44 23.42 79.11
CA ALA A 182 -39.84 23.30 80.43
C ALA A 182 -39.81 24.64 81.19
N ALA A 183 -39.50 25.74 80.50
CA ALA A 183 -39.54 27.08 81.08
C ALA A 183 -40.94 27.48 81.55
N GLU A 184 -41.98 27.16 80.77
CA GLU A 184 -43.38 27.43 81.16
C GLU A 184 -43.82 26.54 82.33
N GLN A 185 -43.45 25.26 82.35
CA GLN A 185 -43.73 24.39 83.51
C GLN A 185 -43.00 24.89 84.77
N HIS A 186 -41.74 25.29 84.65
CA HIS A 186 -41.01 25.89 85.77
C HIS A 186 -41.70 27.17 86.26
N ARG A 187 -42.14 28.05 85.36
CA ARG A 187 -42.89 29.26 85.71
C ARG A 187 -44.19 28.93 86.45
N ARG A 188 -44.93 27.91 86.00
CA ARG A 188 -46.14 27.43 86.68
C ARG A 188 -45.81 26.90 88.08
N LEU A 189 -44.84 26.00 88.20
CA LEU A 189 -44.42 25.42 89.48
C LEU A 189 -43.91 26.48 90.47
N ALA A 190 -43.15 27.46 89.99
CA ALA A 190 -42.67 28.57 90.81
C ALA A 190 -43.80 29.48 91.31
N ASN A 191 -44.88 29.63 90.54
CA ASN A 191 -46.03 30.44 90.91
C ASN A 191 -47.09 29.67 91.73
N THR A 192 -47.04 28.34 91.75
CA THR A 192 -47.97 27.53 92.55
C THR A 192 -47.40 27.27 93.95
N ASN A 193 -48.00 27.87 94.97
CA ASN A 193 -47.73 27.50 96.36
C ASN A 193 -48.43 26.16 96.67
N ALA A 194 -47.78 25.26 97.41
CA ALA A 194 -48.38 23.97 97.80
C ALA A 194 -49.69 24.14 98.60
N LEU A 195 -49.85 25.28 99.29
CA LEU A 195 -51.09 25.63 99.99
C LEU A 195 -52.21 25.99 99.01
N ASP A 196 -51.94 26.70 97.91
CA ASP A 196 -52.94 27.06 96.88
C ASP A 196 -53.45 25.84 96.07
N LEU A 197 -52.65 24.78 95.98
CA LEU A 197 -53.01 23.56 95.25
C LEU A 197 -53.89 22.60 96.07
N VAL A 198 -53.73 22.60 97.39
CA VAL A 198 -54.41 21.66 98.30
C VAL A 198 -55.59 22.32 99.00
N PHE A 199 -55.51 23.63 99.27
CA PHE A 199 -56.56 24.40 99.92
C PHE A 199 -56.96 25.56 99.02
N ASN A 200 -58.18 25.51 98.48
CA ASN A 200 -58.78 26.63 97.75
C ASN A 200 -59.23 27.72 98.76
N ILE A 201 -58.28 28.37 99.43
CA ILE A 201 -58.57 29.49 100.34
C ILE A 201 -58.71 30.75 99.49
N TRP A 202 -59.90 30.96 98.93
CA TRP A 202 -60.26 32.24 98.32
C TRP A 202 -60.76 33.16 99.43
N VAL A 203 -60.18 34.36 99.55
CA VAL A 203 -60.72 35.41 100.41
C VAL A 203 -61.77 36.16 99.60
N ASP A 204 -63.05 35.86 99.82
CA ASP A 204 -64.14 36.69 99.32
C ASP A 204 -64.19 38.00 100.13
N PRO A 205 -64.24 39.19 99.50
CA PRO A 205 -64.28 40.45 100.23
C PRO A 205 -65.57 40.68 101.04
N ALA A 206 -66.60 39.85 100.83
CA ALA A 206 -67.92 40.03 101.42
C ALA A 206 -68.12 39.24 102.72
N ASP A 207 -67.41 38.12 102.91
CA ASP A 207 -67.54 37.30 104.11
C ASP A 207 -66.17 37.02 104.70
N GLY A 208 -65.96 37.52 105.92
CA GLY A 208 -64.70 37.46 106.62
C GLY A 208 -64.19 36.04 106.81
N ILE A 209 -62.87 35.91 106.67
CA ILE A 209 -61.94 34.97 107.31
C ILE A 209 -62.53 33.58 107.60
N ILE A 210 -62.00 32.56 106.91
CA ILE A 210 -61.78 31.26 107.56
C ILE A 210 -60.50 31.37 108.39
#